data_AF-A0A444I133-F1
#
_entry.id   AF-A0A444I133-F1
#
_cell.length_a   1.000
_cell.length_b   1.000
_cell.length_c   1.000
_cell.angle_alpha   90.00
_cell.angle_beta   90.00
_cell.angle_gamma   90.00
#
_symmetry.space_group_name_H-M   'P 1'
#
loop_
_entity.id
_entity.type
_entity.pdbx_description
1 polymer ?
#
loop_
_entity_poly.entity_id
_entity_poly.type
_entity_poly.pdbx_seq_one_letter_code
_entity_poly.pdbx_strand_id
1 'polypeptide(L)'
;MINPFDQKALYEAHLHACFAAVREGFPHLAVREIVDPPHEWFDAALARQVVMHLMIVELKWPKRRVVEVEDRSREAINRALRTVNARLESLRFEAHYRTMARRARSLITFQTTTEEDAA
;
A
#
# COMPACT_ATOMS: atom_id res chain seq x y z
N MET A 1 -8.94 -10.30 16.71
CA MET A 1 -9.90 -9.25 17.07
C MET A 1 -9.36 -7.91 16.62
N ILE A 2 -9.33 -7.65 15.32
CA ILE A 2 -9.25 -6.28 14.81
C ILE A 2 -10.62 -5.68 15.04
N ASN A 3 -10.73 -4.83 16.06
CA ASN A 3 -11.97 -4.10 16.29
C ASN A 3 -12.24 -3.19 15.07
N PRO A 4 -13.34 -3.35 14.32
CA PRO A 4 -13.64 -2.49 13.18
C PRO A 4 -13.90 -1.03 13.57
N PHE A 5 -14.14 -0.77 14.86
CA PHE A 5 -14.22 0.58 15.42
C PHE A 5 -12.84 1.13 15.83
N ASP A 6 -11.81 0.28 15.89
CA ASP A 6 -10.42 0.71 16.04
C ASP A 6 -9.83 1.05 14.66
N GLN A 7 -9.99 2.32 14.31
CA GLN A 7 -9.47 2.89 13.08
C GLN A 7 -7.94 2.76 12.95
N LYS A 8 -7.20 2.63 14.05
CA LYS A 8 -5.74 2.45 14.01
C LYS A 8 -5.41 1.01 13.59
N ALA A 9 -6.01 0.02 14.25
CA ALA A 9 -5.83 -1.38 13.92
C ALA A 9 -6.23 -1.70 12.47
N LEU A 10 -7.35 -1.13 11.99
CA LEU A 10 -7.75 -1.24 10.59
C LEU A 10 -6.75 -0.62 9.62
N TYR A 11 -6.21 0.56 9.95
CA TYR A 11 -5.21 1.22 9.12
C TYR A 11 -3.94 0.37 9.00
N GLU A 12 -3.45 -0.17 10.12
CA GLU A 12 -2.25 -1.01 10.17
C GLU A 12 -2.46 -2.30 9.38
N ALA A 13 -3.61 -2.97 9.53
CA ALA A 13 -3.94 -4.16 8.75
C ALA A 13 -3.97 -3.90 7.24
N HIS A 14 -4.63 -2.81 6.81
CA HIS A 14 -4.66 -2.38 5.41
C HIS A 14 -3.26 -2.06 4.87
N LEU A 15 -2.43 -1.39 5.68
CA LEU A 15 -1.06 -1.05 5.32
C LEU A 15 -0.21 -2.32 5.14
N HIS A 16 -0.31 -3.27 6.07
CA HIS A 16 0.37 -4.56 5.98
C HIS A 16 -0.06 -5.36 4.73
N ALA A 17 -1.36 -5.39 4.42
CA ALA A 17 -1.87 -6.02 3.21
C ALA A 17 -1.31 -5.35 1.94
N CYS A 18 -1.21 -4.01 1.91
CA CYS A 18 -0.59 -3.30 0.80
C CYS A 18 0.90 -3.60 0.65
N PHE A 19 1.66 -3.64 1.75
CA PHE A 19 3.07 -4.02 1.71
C PHE A 19 3.28 -5.44 1.19
N ALA A 20 2.49 -6.40 1.67
CA ALA A 20 2.56 -7.79 1.23
C ALA A 20 2.26 -7.91 -0.28
N ALA A 21 1.18 -7.28 -0.74
CA ALA A 21 0.80 -7.28 -2.15
C ALA A 21 1.85 -6.60 -3.05
N VAL A 22 2.43 -5.48 -2.61
CA VAL A 22 3.48 -4.79 -3.37
C VAL A 22 4.77 -5.59 -3.38
N ARG A 23 5.14 -6.26 -2.28
CA ARG A 23 6.30 -7.16 -2.26
C ARG A 23 6.15 -8.33 -3.24
N GLU A 24 4.93 -8.87 -3.42
CA GLU A 24 4.68 -9.88 -4.46
C GLU A 24 4.90 -9.31 -5.88
N GLY A 25 4.59 -8.01 -6.11
CA GLY A 25 4.84 -7.33 -7.38
C GLY A 25 6.28 -6.83 -7.60
N PHE A 26 7.08 -6.75 -6.53
CA PHE A 26 8.51 -6.41 -6.55
C PHE A 26 9.29 -7.52 -5.81
N PRO A 27 9.34 -8.74 -6.39
CA PRO A 27 9.74 -9.94 -5.65
C PRO A 27 11.20 -9.94 -5.18
N HIS A 28 12.04 -9.10 -5.81
CA HIS A 28 13.45 -8.90 -5.48
C HIS A 28 13.69 -7.97 -4.27
N LEU A 29 12.66 -7.27 -3.80
CA LEU A 29 12.75 -6.39 -2.63
C LEU A 29 12.26 -7.12 -1.36
N ALA A 30 12.95 -6.89 -0.25
CA ALA A 30 12.45 -7.23 1.07
C ALA A 30 11.41 -6.19 1.53
N VAL A 31 10.46 -6.59 2.40
CA VAL A 31 9.44 -5.65 2.92
C VAL A 31 10.08 -4.44 3.61
N ARG A 32 11.17 -4.65 4.36
CA ARG A 32 11.93 -3.57 5.02
C ARG A 32 12.43 -2.50 4.03
N GLU A 33 12.82 -2.92 2.83
CA GLU A 33 13.32 -2.02 1.77
C GLU A 33 12.17 -1.28 1.10
N ILE A 34 10.93 -1.77 1.21
CA ILE A 34 9.75 -1.02 0.75
C ILE A 34 9.30 -0.03 1.83
N VAL A 35 9.35 -0.42 3.12
CA VAL A 35 8.98 0.44 4.26
C VAL A 35 9.91 1.66 4.33
N ASP A 36 11.22 1.42 4.31
CA ASP A 36 12.25 2.44 4.29
C ASP A 36 13.19 2.23 3.10
N PRO A 37 12.83 2.80 1.93
CA PRO A 37 13.62 2.65 0.72
C PRO A 37 15.05 3.16 0.90
N PRO A 38 16.07 2.31 0.64
CA PRO A 38 17.45 2.77 0.60
C PRO A 38 17.61 3.92 -0.40
N HIS A 39 18.57 4.81 -0.12
CA HIS A 39 18.87 5.90 -1.02
C HIS A 39 19.25 5.37 -2.42
N GLU A 40 18.83 6.07 -3.47
CA GLU A 40 19.07 5.72 -4.89
C GLU A 40 18.42 4.42 -5.40
N TRP A 41 17.76 3.64 -4.56
CA TRP A 41 17.02 2.46 -5.00
C TRP A 41 15.66 2.86 -5.55
N PHE A 42 15.62 3.21 -6.84
CA PHE A 42 14.44 3.76 -7.49
C PHE A 42 13.26 2.78 -7.55
N ASP A 43 13.54 1.48 -7.63
CA ASP A 43 12.56 0.41 -7.56
C ASP A 43 11.93 0.28 -6.17
N ALA A 44 12.73 0.35 -5.10
CA ALA A 44 12.25 0.40 -3.72
C ALA A 44 11.44 1.67 -3.45
N ALA A 45 11.92 2.81 -3.94
CA ALA A 45 11.19 4.08 -3.85
C ALA A 45 9.86 4.01 -4.60
N LEU A 46 9.83 3.42 -5.80
CA LEU A 46 8.61 3.21 -6.57
C LEU A 46 7.64 2.25 -5.84
N ALA A 47 8.15 1.14 -5.29
CA ALA A 47 7.33 0.21 -4.52
C ALA A 47 6.65 0.93 -3.33
N ARG A 48 7.40 1.76 -2.60
CA ARG A 48 6.83 2.59 -1.52
C ARG A 48 5.77 3.54 -2.02
N GLN A 49 5.98 4.19 -3.17
CA GLN A 49 4.99 5.07 -3.78
C GLN A 49 3.71 4.31 -4.18
N VAL A 50 3.84 3.08 -4.68
CA VAL A 50 2.70 2.21 -5.00
C VAL A 50 1.91 1.87 -3.73
N VAL A 51 2.57 1.54 -2.61
CA VAL A 51 1.89 1.30 -1.32
C VAL A 51 1.06 2.53 -0.92
N MET A 52 1.63 3.73 -0.98
CA MET A 52 0.90 4.97 -0.66
C MET A 52 -0.28 5.20 -1.59
N HIS A 53 -0.10 4.91 -2.89
CA HIS A 53 -1.17 5.04 -3.87
C HIS A 53 -2.30 4.03 -3.61
N LEU A 54 -1.99 2.78 -3.28
CA LEU A 54 -3.00 1.78 -2.89
C LEU A 54 -3.80 2.25 -1.67
N MET A 55 -3.12 2.70 -0.60
CA MET A 55 -3.78 3.18 0.61
C MET A 55 -4.78 4.32 0.33
N ILE A 56 -4.36 5.32 -0.47
CA ILE A 56 -5.15 6.53 -0.71
C ILE A 56 -6.20 6.33 -1.81
N VAL A 57 -5.82 5.72 -2.93
CA VAL A 57 -6.66 5.67 -4.13
C VAL A 57 -7.51 4.41 -4.18
N GLU A 58 -6.97 3.25 -3.80
CA GLU A 58 -7.71 1.99 -3.86
C GLU A 58 -8.52 1.76 -2.58
N LEU A 59 -7.90 1.96 -1.41
CA LEU A 59 -8.53 1.74 -0.10
C LEU A 59 -9.20 2.99 0.50
N LYS A 60 -9.08 4.14 -0.18
CA LYS A 60 -9.77 5.39 0.16
C LYS A 60 -9.43 5.96 1.55
N TRP A 61 -8.26 5.62 2.12
CA TRP A 61 -7.81 6.26 3.35
C TRP A 61 -7.58 7.76 3.11
N PRO A 62 -8.02 8.65 4.03
CA PRO A 62 -7.77 10.07 3.90
C PRO A 62 -6.27 10.35 3.80
N LYS A 63 -5.86 11.07 2.75
CA LYS A 63 -4.44 11.42 2.53
C LYS A 63 -3.78 12.05 3.75
N ARG A 64 -4.52 12.89 4.50
CA ARG A 64 -4.01 13.51 5.74
C ARG A 64 -3.57 12.47 6.76
N ARG A 65 -4.37 11.40 6.93
CA ARG A 65 -4.04 10.30 7.84
C ARG A 65 -2.81 9.54 7.39
N VAL A 66 -2.66 9.27 6.09
CA VAL A 66 -1.47 8.60 5.55
C VAL A 66 -0.20 9.45 5.76
N VAL A 67 -0.28 10.77 5.56
CA VAL A 67 0.81 11.71 5.86
C VAL A 67 1.22 11.64 7.33
N GLU A 68 0.24 11.69 8.24
CA GLU A 68 0.45 11.68 9.70
C GLU A 68 1.04 10.35 10.19
N VAL A 69 0.50 9.20 9.75
CA VAL A 69 0.92 7.88 10.26
C VAL A 69 2.25 7.43 9.66
N GLU A 70 2.51 7.72 8.39
CA GLU A 70 3.75 7.32 7.74
C GLU A 70 4.93 8.25 8.03
N ASP A 71 4.71 9.32 8.80
CA ASP A 71 5.67 10.39 9.10
C ASP A 71 6.36 10.93 7.83
N ARG A 72 5.54 11.25 6.82
CA ARG A 72 6.02 11.76 5.51
C ARG A 72 5.44 13.13 5.23
N SER A 73 6.21 13.98 4.55
CA SER A 73 5.71 15.28 4.12
C SER A 73 4.57 15.16 3.10
N ARG A 74 3.66 16.15 3.09
CA ARG A 74 2.55 16.22 2.13
C ARG A 74 3.06 16.23 0.69
N GLU A 75 4.19 16.88 0.45
CA GLU A 75 4.86 16.98 -0.85
C GLU A 75 5.36 15.62 -1.31
N ALA A 76 5.93 14.81 -0.41
CA ALA A 76 6.38 13.46 -0.72
C ALA A 76 5.21 12.55 -1.12
N ILE A 77 4.10 12.59 -0.38
CA ILE A 77 2.89 11.84 -0.72
C ILE A 77 2.28 12.33 -2.03
N ASN A 78 2.15 13.64 -2.24
CA ASN A 78 1.63 14.18 -3.50
C ASN A 78 2.51 13.80 -4.70
N ARG A 79 3.84 13.81 -4.54
CA ARG A 79 4.78 13.36 -5.57
C ARG A 79 4.60 11.87 -5.85
N ALA A 80 4.49 11.03 -4.81
CA ALA A 80 4.21 9.60 -4.96
C ALA A 80 2.95 9.34 -5.80
N LEU A 81 1.85 10.03 -5.47
CA LEU A 81 0.59 9.92 -6.20
C LEU A 81 0.74 10.33 -7.68
N ARG A 82 1.40 11.47 -7.95
CA ARG A 82 1.66 11.92 -9.33
C ARG A 82 2.52 10.93 -10.10
N THR A 83 3.58 10.41 -9.50
CA THR A 83 4.48 9.43 -10.16
C THR A 83 3.73 8.16 -10.52
N VAL A 84 2.92 7.62 -9.61
CA VAL A 84 2.14 6.40 -9.90
C VAL A 84 1.07 6.68 -10.95
N ASN A 85 0.33 7.79 -10.85
CA ASN A 85 -0.66 8.19 -11.87
C ASN A 85 -0.05 8.31 -13.26
N ALA A 86 1.10 8.97 -13.40
CA ALA A 86 1.79 9.07 -14.69
C ALA A 86 2.22 7.69 -15.22
N ARG A 87 2.66 6.78 -14.35
CA ARG A 87 3.01 5.41 -14.77
C ARG A 87 1.79 4.58 -15.16
N LEU A 88 0.62 4.84 -14.60
CA LEU A 88 -0.62 4.16 -14.98
C LEU A 88 -1.05 4.45 -16.43
N GLU A 89 -0.51 5.48 -17.07
CA GLU A 89 -0.68 5.70 -18.53
C GLU A 89 -0.07 4.56 -19.37
N SER A 90 0.89 3.81 -18.81
CA SER A 90 1.40 2.59 -19.44
C SER A 90 0.52 1.39 -19.12
N LEU A 91 -0.08 0.79 -20.16
CA LEU A 91 -0.92 -0.42 -20.03
C LEU A 91 -0.23 -1.56 -19.28
N ARG A 92 1.08 -1.75 -19.48
CA ARG A 92 1.86 -2.79 -18.79
C ARG A 92 1.97 -2.51 -17.30
N PHE A 93 2.24 -1.27 -16.93
CA PHE A 93 2.31 -0.88 -15.53
C PHE A 93 0.93 -0.90 -14.88
N GLU A 94 -0.11 -0.47 -15.58
CA GLU A 94 -1.49 -0.55 -15.10
C GLU A 94 -1.88 -2.00 -14.79
N ALA A 95 -1.68 -2.94 -15.73
CA ALA A 95 -2.01 -4.34 -15.51
C ALA A 95 -1.29 -4.94 -14.29
N HIS A 96 -0.01 -4.58 -14.09
CA HIS A 96 0.77 -4.98 -12.93
C HIS A 96 0.22 -4.35 -11.63
N TYR A 97 -0.05 -3.05 -11.66
CA TYR A 97 -0.65 -2.30 -10.56
C TYR A 97 -2.00 -2.90 -10.12
N ARG A 98 -2.87 -3.21 -11.08
CA ARG A 98 -4.19 -3.83 -10.82
C ARG A 98 -4.05 -5.21 -10.19
N THR A 99 -2.99 -5.95 -10.49
CA THR A 99 -2.72 -7.24 -9.85
C THR A 99 -2.35 -7.06 -8.38
N MET A 100 -1.46 -6.11 -8.07
CA MET A 100 -1.15 -5.75 -6.67
C MET A 100 -2.38 -5.21 -5.93
N ALA A 101 -3.20 -4.37 -6.57
CA ALA A 101 -4.41 -3.83 -5.97
C ALA A 101 -5.45 -4.91 -5.62
N ARG A 102 -5.69 -5.86 -6.55
CA ARG A 102 -6.56 -7.02 -6.28
C ARG A 102 -6.02 -7.86 -5.14
N ARG A 103 -4.71 -8.11 -5.13
CA ARG A 103 -4.07 -8.90 -4.08
C ARG A 103 -4.21 -8.26 -2.71
N ALA A 104 -3.99 -6.95 -2.59
CA ALA A 104 -4.17 -6.22 -1.33
C ALA A 104 -5.61 -6.35 -0.82
N ARG A 105 -6.62 -6.21 -1.70
CA ARG A 105 -8.03 -6.40 -1.33
C ARG A 105 -8.30 -7.84 -0.86
N SER A 106 -7.79 -8.85 -1.56
CA SER A 106 -7.95 -10.25 -1.15
C SER A 106 -7.35 -10.54 0.22
N LEU A 107 -6.19 -9.95 0.54
CA LEU A 107 -5.57 -10.10 1.86
C LEU A 107 -6.41 -9.47 2.97
N ILE A 108 -6.98 -8.28 2.72
CA ILE A 108 -7.89 -7.61 3.67
C ILE A 108 -9.16 -8.44 3.89
N THR A 109 -9.76 -8.96 2.82
CA THR A 109 -10.93 -9.84 2.92
C THR A 109 -10.60 -11.10 3.71
N PHE A 110 -9.47 -11.75 3.42
CA PHE A 110 -9.08 -12.96 4.16
C PHE A 110 -8.86 -12.67 5.66
N GLN A 111 -8.21 -11.55 6.01
CA GLN A 111 -8.03 -11.14 7.40
C GLN A 111 -9.37 -10.90 8.12
N THR A 112 -10.37 -10.37 7.42
CA THR A 112 -11.70 -10.12 8.00
C THR A 112 -12.54 -11.41 8.13
N THR A 113 -12.47 -12.34 7.19
CA THR A 113 -13.24 -13.60 7.24
C THR A 113 -12.63 -14.65 8.17
N THR A 114 -11.29 -14.76 8.21
CA THR A 114 -10.62 -15.76 9.09
C THR A 114 -10.82 -15.42 10.58
N GLU A 115 -11.12 -14.17 10.90
CA GLU A 115 -11.46 -13.75 12.26
C GLU A 115 -12.93 -14.02 12.64
N GLU A 116 -13.85 -14.16 11.68
CA GLU A 116 -15.25 -14.54 11.93
C GLU A 116 -15.39 -16.04 12.27
N ASP A 117 -14.57 -16.91 11.66
CA ASP A 117 -14.58 -18.36 11.92
C ASP A 117 -13.88 -18.77 13.23
N ALA A 118 -13.17 -17.84 13.87
CA ALA A 118 -12.37 -18.07 15.09
C ALA A 118 -12.99 -17.46 16.37
N ALA A 119 -14.18 -16.87 16.28
CA ALA A 119 -14.93 -16.24 17.37
C ALA A 119 -16.21 -17.03 17.69
#